data_AF-A0A833U0C1-F1
#
_entry.id   AF-A0A833U0C1-F1
#
_cell.length_a   1.000
_cell.length_b   1.000
_cell.length_c   1.000
_cell.angle_alpha   90.00
_cell.angle_beta   90.00
_cell.angle_gamma   90.00
#
_symmetry.space_group_name_H-M   'P 1'
#
loop_
_entity.id
_entity.type
_entity.pdbx_description
1 polymer ?
#
loop_
_entity_poly.entity_id
_entity_poly.type
_entity_poly.pdbx_seq_one_letter_code
_entity_poly.pdbx_strand_id
1 'polypeptide(L)'
;MGRFFFFLVVFFLCILWIPSIVLQSKPVSALPLYTDSRWIVDDEGQRVKLACVNWASHMEAVVAEGLSKQPMDAISKRIKSMGFNCVRLTWPLFLATNDSLASLTVRQSFQSLGLSESVVGIQANNPSIVDLPLLQAFQVTTK
;
A
#
# COMPACT_ATOMS: atom_id res chain seq x y z
N MET A 1 43.05 44.27 5.97
CA MET A 1 42.46 43.38 7.00
C MET A 1 40.92 43.38 7.04
N GLY A 2 40.22 44.48 6.74
CA GLY A 2 38.75 44.55 6.89
C GLY A 2 37.89 43.70 5.90
N ARG A 3 38.33 43.49 4.65
CA ARG A 3 37.53 42.72 3.67
C ARG A 3 37.44 41.24 4.01
N PHE A 4 38.50 40.65 4.55
CA PHE A 4 38.54 39.22 4.92
C PHE A 4 37.64 38.93 6.13
N PHE A 5 37.62 39.84 7.11
CA PHE A 5 36.76 39.74 8.29
C PHE A 5 35.28 39.86 7.91
N PHE A 6 34.94 40.73 6.96
CA PHE A 6 33.57 40.88 6.46
C PHE A 6 33.07 39.60 5.78
N PHE A 7 33.88 38.95 4.95
CA PHE A 7 33.50 37.68 4.32
C PHE A 7 33.31 36.55 5.34
N LEU A 8 34.14 36.49 6.40
CA LEU A 8 34.00 35.52 7.48
C LEU A 8 32.70 35.71 8.29
N VAL A 9 32.32 36.97 8.56
CA VAL A 9 31.08 37.29 9.29
C VAL A 9 29.83 36.97 8.46
N VAL A 10 29.84 37.29 7.16
CA VAL A 10 28.74 36.95 6.24
C VAL A 10 28.61 35.43 6.08
N PHE A 11 29.73 34.70 6.00
CA PHE A 11 29.73 33.24 5.91
C PHE A 11 29.15 32.59 7.18
N PHE A 12 29.49 33.09 8.37
CA PHE A 12 28.90 32.62 9.64
C PHE A 12 27.41 32.94 9.77
N LEU A 13 26.95 34.11 9.30
CA LEU A 13 25.54 34.50 9.31
C LEU A 13 24.69 33.64 8.34
N CYS A 14 25.25 33.21 7.20
CA CYS A 14 24.55 32.32 6.26
C CYS A 14 24.39 30.88 6.80
N ILE A 15 25.34 30.38 7.59
CA ILE A 15 25.26 29.03 8.19
C ILE A 15 24.18 28.99 9.29
N LEU A 16 23.95 30.10 10.00
CA LEU A 16 22.93 30.22 11.05
C LEU A 16 21.50 30.41 10.51
N TRP A 17 21.32 30.58 9.20
CA TRP A 17 20.03 30.75 8.51
C TRP A 17 19.71 29.60 7.55
N ILE A 18 20.25 28.41 7.80
CA ILE A 18 19.70 27.20 7.16
C ILE A 18 18.52 26.78 8.04
N PRO A 19 17.25 26.96 7.61
CA PRO A 19 16.16 26.32 8.31
C PRO A 19 16.41 24.82 8.19
N SER A 20 16.72 24.17 9.31
CA SER A 20 16.66 22.73 9.42
C SER A 20 15.21 22.34 9.15
N ILE A 21 14.87 22.11 7.88
CA ILE A 21 13.67 21.37 7.51
C ILE A 21 13.99 19.94 7.92
N VAL A 22 13.84 19.68 9.22
CA VAL A 22 13.68 18.31 9.70
C VAL A 22 12.41 17.84 9.03
N LEU A 23 12.58 16.99 8.02
CA LEU A 23 11.47 16.22 7.47
C LEU A 23 11.01 15.32 8.60
N GLN A 24 10.10 15.83 9.42
CA GLN A 24 9.52 15.09 10.53
C GLN A 24 8.69 14.00 9.89
N SER A 25 9.30 12.83 9.73
CA SER A 25 8.56 11.61 9.45
C SER A 25 7.60 11.46 10.61
N LYS A 26 6.31 11.79 10.40
CA LYS A 26 5.28 11.41 11.35
C LYS A 26 5.48 9.92 11.59
N PRO A 27 5.66 9.45 12.84
CA PRO A 27 5.63 8.03 13.09
C PRO A 27 4.30 7.54 12.51
N VAL A 28 4.36 6.52 11.66
CA VAL A 28 3.16 5.81 11.25
C VAL A 28 2.63 5.19 12.53
N SER A 29 1.69 5.88 13.18
CA SER A 29 0.91 5.32 14.27
C SER A 29 0.01 4.27 13.64
N ALA A 30 0.54 3.05 13.55
CA ALA A 30 -0.29 1.90 13.31
C ALA A 30 -1.10 1.66 14.59
N LEU A 31 -2.25 2.33 14.67
CA LEU A 31 -3.55 1.79 15.08
C LEU A 31 -4.51 2.98 15.34
N PRO A 32 -5.26 3.45 14.34
CA PRO A 32 -6.28 4.47 14.54
C PRO A 32 -7.57 3.90 15.14
N LEU A 33 -7.64 2.61 15.43
CA LEU A 33 -8.82 1.95 16.00
C LEU A 33 -8.43 1.10 17.20
N TYR A 34 -9.22 1.17 18.27
CA TYR A 34 -9.10 0.29 19.44
C TYR A 34 -10.49 -0.14 19.94
N THR A 35 -10.50 -1.06 20.89
CA THR A 35 -11.74 -1.53 21.51
C THR A 35 -12.03 -0.78 22.80
N ASP A 36 -13.22 -0.21 22.93
CA ASP A 36 -13.77 0.26 24.19
C ASP A 36 -14.99 -0.60 24.55
N SER A 37 -14.82 -1.48 25.54
CA SER A 37 -15.79 -2.52 25.89
C SER A 37 -16.20 -3.34 24.65
N ARG A 38 -17.46 -3.21 24.20
CA ARG A 38 -18.03 -3.90 23.03
C ARG A 38 -17.90 -3.12 21.72
N TRP A 39 -17.32 -1.94 21.72
CA TRP A 39 -17.26 -1.05 20.57
C TRP A 39 -15.86 -0.96 19.97
N ILE A 40 -15.81 -0.77 18.66
CA ILE A 40 -14.62 -0.29 17.97
C ILE A 40 -14.73 1.23 17.95
N VAL A 41 -13.69 1.92 18.38
CA VAL A 41 -13.62 3.39 18.43
C VAL A 41 -12.35 3.90 17.73
N ASP A 42 -12.39 5.13 17.24
CA ASP A 42 -11.21 5.84 16.72
C ASP A 42 -10.35 6.45 17.85
N ASP A 43 -9.27 7.15 17.49
CA ASP A 43 -8.36 7.79 18.42
C ASP A 43 -8.98 8.97 19.19
N GLU A 44 -10.10 9.51 18.74
CA GLU A 44 -10.94 10.46 19.48
C GLU A 44 -12.03 9.79 20.34
N GLY A 45 -12.07 8.45 20.41
CA GLY A 45 -13.04 7.68 21.17
C GLY A 45 -14.44 7.63 20.53
N GLN A 46 -14.59 8.06 19.28
CA GLN A 46 -15.85 7.98 18.56
C GLN A 46 -16.08 6.57 18.04
N ARG A 47 -17.32 6.08 18.17
CA ARG A 47 -17.68 4.73 17.73
C ARG A 47 -17.62 4.61 16.21
N VAL A 48 -16.83 3.65 15.75
CA VAL A 48 -16.72 3.26 14.34
C VAL A 48 -17.50 1.96 14.09
N LYS A 49 -18.40 1.98 13.09
CA LYS A 49 -19.05 0.76 12.59
C LYS A 49 -18.39 0.36 11.28
N LEU A 50 -17.78 -0.82 11.26
CA LEU A 50 -17.18 -1.40 10.06
C LEU A 50 -18.28 -1.93 9.14
N ALA A 51 -18.48 -1.26 8.02
CA ALA A 51 -19.27 -1.71 6.89
C ALA A 51 -18.29 -2.16 5.80
N CYS A 52 -17.93 -3.44 5.81
CA CYS A 52 -16.90 -3.96 4.92
C CYS A 52 -17.46 -4.75 3.74
N VAL A 53 -16.71 -4.73 2.64
CA VAL A 53 -16.79 -5.77 1.60
C VAL A 53 -15.74 -6.83 1.85
N ASN A 54 -15.93 -8.03 1.30
CA ASN A 54 -14.88 -9.05 1.21
C ASN A 54 -14.25 -9.01 -0.18
N TRP A 55 -12.93 -8.85 -0.27
CA TRP A 55 -12.20 -8.93 -1.53
C TRP A 55 -11.32 -10.18 -1.52
N ALA A 56 -11.60 -11.09 -2.45
CA ALA A 56 -10.88 -12.36 -2.55
C ALA A 56 -9.47 -12.15 -3.10
N SER A 57 -8.46 -12.69 -2.42
CA SER A 57 -7.04 -12.71 -2.82
C SER A 57 -6.31 -13.99 -2.39
N HIS A 58 -7.04 -14.94 -1.77
CA HIS A 58 -6.50 -16.22 -1.32
C HIS A 58 -6.56 -17.32 -2.39
N MET A 59 -7.05 -16.99 -3.60
CA MET A 59 -7.22 -17.93 -4.70
C MET A 59 -5.84 -18.37 -5.25
N GLU A 60 -5.86 -19.36 -6.14
CA GLU A 60 -4.66 -20.05 -6.64
C GLU A 60 -3.63 -19.10 -7.30
N ALA A 61 -4.09 -18.02 -7.95
CA ALA A 61 -3.23 -17.03 -8.57
C ALA A 61 -2.61 -16.01 -7.57
N VAL A 62 -3.00 -16.07 -6.29
CA VAL A 62 -2.38 -15.34 -5.17
C VAL A 62 -2.40 -13.81 -5.34
N VAL A 63 -3.38 -13.30 -6.08
CA VAL A 63 -3.60 -11.87 -6.32
C VAL A 63 -5.08 -11.56 -6.12
N ALA A 64 -5.41 -10.31 -5.77
CA ALA A 64 -6.80 -9.91 -5.63
C ALA A 64 -7.59 -10.08 -6.93
N GLU A 65 -8.81 -10.60 -6.81
CA GLU A 65 -9.69 -10.88 -7.95
C GLU A 65 -10.09 -9.58 -8.67
N GLY A 66 -10.32 -9.68 -9.98
CA GLY A 66 -10.80 -8.57 -10.80
C GLY A 66 -9.73 -7.59 -11.31
N LEU A 67 -8.46 -7.73 -10.90
CA LEU A 67 -7.37 -6.85 -11.37
C LEU A 67 -7.06 -6.99 -12.88
N SER A 68 -7.53 -8.06 -13.53
CA SER A 68 -7.49 -8.18 -15.00
C SER A 68 -8.59 -7.37 -15.70
N LYS A 69 -9.60 -6.91 -14.96
CA LYS A 69 -10.79 -6.24 -15.50
C LYS A 69 -10.84 -4.75 -15.21
N GLN A 70 -10.29 -4.30 -14.08
CA GLN A 70 -10.31 -2.89 -13.66
C GLN A 70 -9.02 -2.51 -12.92
N PRO A 71 -8.59 -1.23 -12.98
CA PRO A 71 -7.52 -0.73 -12.14
C PRO A 71 -7.86 -0.83 -10.65
N MET A 72 -6.86 -1.17 -9.83
CA MET A 72 -7.01 -1.33 -8.38
C MET A 72 -7.62 -0.09 -7.70
N ASP A 73 -7.16 1.10 -8.09
CA ASP A 73 -7.67 2.39 -7.60
C ASP A 73 -9.14 2.64 -8.01
N ALA A 74 -9.56 2.18 -9.19
CA ALA A 74 -10.95 2.29 -9.61
C ALA A 74 -11.86 1.37 -8.77
N ILE A 75 -11.41 0.15 -8.47
CA ILE A 75 -12.14 -0.78 -7.59
C ILE A 75 -12.28 -0.20 -6.18
N SER A 76 -11.19 0.29 -5.58
CA SER A 76 -11.22 0.86 -4.23
C SER A 76 -12.11 2.10 -4.15
N LYS A 77 -12.04 2.99 -5.14
CA LYS A 77 -12.94 4.16 -5.27
C LYS A 77 -14.40 3.73 -5.42
N ARG A 78 -14.68 2.67 -6.18
CA ARG A 78 -16.04 2.15 -6.33
C ARG A 78 -16.58 1.62 -5.01
N ILE A 79 -15.80 0.83 -4.27
CA ILE A 79 -16.16 0.33 -2.93
C ILE A 79 -16.50 1.50 -1.99
N LYS A 80 -15.65 2.53 -1.96
CA LYS A 80 -15.89 3.74 -1.17
C LYS A 80 -17.16 4.47 -1.60
N SER A 81 -17.41 4.60 -2.91
CA SER A 81 -18.62 5.26 -3.44
C SER A 81 -19.92 4.54 -3.09
N MET A 82 -19.85 3.24 -2.80
CA MET A 82 -21.00 2.44 -2.35
C MET A 82 -21.27 2.58 -0.83
N GLY A 83 -20.43 3.33 -0.11
CA GLY A 83 -20.60 3.59 1.33
C GLY A 83 -19.87 2.62 2.26
N PHE A 84 -19.06 1.69 1.73
CA PHE A 84 -18.22 0.83 2.55
C PHE A 84 -16.99 1.59 3.05
N ASN A 85 -16.58 1.30 4.29
CA ASN A 85 -15.43 1.95 4.94
C ASN A 85 -14.28 0.99 5.25
N CYS A 86 -14.38 -0.27 4.84
CA CYS A 86 -13.34 -1.28 5.02
C CYS A 86 -13.42 -2.38 3.95
N VAL A 87 -12.29 -3.06 3.77
CA VAL A 87 -12.18 -4.25 2.94
C VAL A 87 -11.59 -5.37 3.78
N ARG A 88 -12.29 -6.50 3.85
CA ARG A 88 -11.72 -7.75 4.34
C ARG A 88 -10.99 -8.42 3.19
N LEU A 89 -9.68 -8.24 3.14
CA LEU A 89 -8.80 -8.88 2.16
C LEU A 89 -8.38 -10.27 2.67
N THR A 90 -8.51 -11.29 1.83
CA THR A 90 -8.30 -12.69 2.26
C THR A 90 -6.86 -13.16 2.00
N TRP A 91 -6.21 -13.73 3.01
CA TRP A 91 -4.79 -14.08 2.91
C TRP A 91 -4.57 -15.49 2.31
N PRO A 92 -3.73 -15.64 1.27
CA PRO A 92 -3.30 -16.95 0.75
C PRO A 92 -2.24 -17.58 1.65
N LEU A 93 -2.57 -18.67 2.35
CA LEU A 93 -1.65 -19.34 3.29
C LEU A 93 -0.32 -19.73 2.64
N PHE A 94 -0.35 -20.31 1.44
CA PHE A 94 0.85 -20.76 0.75
C PHE A 94 1.80 -19.64 0.33
N LEU A 95 1.31 -18.40 0.20
CA LEU A 95 2.17 -17.24 -0.03
C LEU A 95 3.15 -17.02 1.13
N ALA A 96 2.75 -17.37 2.36
CA ALA A 96 3.57 -17.20 3.55
C ALA A 96 4.46 -18.41 3.87
N THR A 97 4.16 -19.58 3.31
CA THR A 97 4.81 -20.85 3.70
C THR A 97 5.59 -21.53 2.58
N ASN A 98 5.51 -21.01 1.35
CA ASN A 98 6.19 -21.57 0.19
C ASN A 98 6.99 -20.48 -0.55
N ASP A 99 8.29 -20.40 -0.26
CA ASP A 99 9.20 -19.40 -0.84
C ASP A 99 9.31 -19.52 -2.37
N SER A 100 9.22 -20.74 -2.91
CA SER A 100 9.22 -20.97 -4.35
C SER A 100 7.98 -20.38 -5.02
N LEU A 101 6.81 -20.45 -4.36
CA LEU A 101 5.59 -19.79 -4.83
C LEU A 101 5.71 -18.26 -4.68
N ALA A 102 6.12 -17.79 -3.50
CA ALA A 102 6.18 -16.36 -3.18
C ALA A 102 7.12 -15.57 -4.10
N SER A 103 8.16 -16.22 -4.64
CA SER A 103 9.14 -15.66 -5.56
C SER A 103 8.70 -15.65 -7.03
N LEU A 104 7.64 -16.40 -7.41
CA LEU A 104 7.08 -16.28 -8.76
C LEU A 104 6.52 -14.87 -8.97
N THR A 105 6.66 -14.36 -10.18
CA THR A 105 5.96 -13.13 -10.55
C THR A 105 4.46 -13.39 -10.77
N VAL A 106 3.64 -12.35 -10.69
CA VAL A 106 2.21 -12.43 -11.04
C VAL A 106 2.04 -13.04 -12.45
N ARG A 107 2.82 -12.58 -13.44
CA ARG A 107 2.81 -13.13 -14.79
C ARG A 107 3.09 -14.63 -14.81
N GLN A 108 4.16 -15.09 -14.15
CA GLN A 108 4.54 -16.50 -14.13
C GLN A 108 3.47 -17.38 -13.48
N SER A 109 2.91 -16.93 -12.35
CA SER A 109 1.82 -17.63 -11.67
C SER A 109 0.60 -17.77 -12.59
N PHE A 110 0.14 -16.67 -13.19
CA PHE A 110 -1.01 -16.72 -14.11
C PHE A 110 -0.73 -17.59 -15.34
N GLN A 111 0.47 -17.54 -15.92
CA GLN A 111 0.85 -18.40 -17.04
C GLN A 111 0.87 -19.89 -16.66
N SER A 112 1.36 -20.25 -15.47
CA SER A 112 1.36 -21.63 -14.97
C SER A 112 -0.07 -22.19 -14.78
N LEU A 113 -1.04 -21.31 -14.57
CA LEU A 113 -2.46 -21.63 -14.44
C LEU A 113 -3.23 -21.55 -15.77
N GLY A 114 -2.54 -21.28 -16.89
CA GLY A 114 -3.17 -21.11 -18.21
C GLY A 114 -3.96 -19.81 -18.38
N LEU A 115 -3.79 -18.83 -17.49
CA LEU A 115 -4.54 -17.57 -17.46
C LEU A 115 -3.89 -16.44 -18.27
N SER A 116 -3.39 -16.75 -19.47
CA SER A 116 -2.63 -15.80 -20.31
C SER A 116 -3.42 -14.55 -20.70
N GLU A 117 -4.73 -14.67 -20.95
CA GLU A 117 -5.58 -13.49 -21.23
C GLU A 117 -5.70 -12.56 -20.03
N SER A 118 -5.77 -13.12 -18.81
CA SER A 118 -5.81 -12.32 -17.59
C SER A 118 -4.51 -11.55 -17.38
N VAL A 119 -3.36 -12.09 -17.79
CA VAL A 119 -2.08 -11.35 -17.78
C VAL A 119 -2.17 -10.09 -18.66
N VAL A 120 -2.75 -10.20 -19.86
CA VAL A 120 -2.94 -9.03 -20.74
C VAL A 120 -3.85 -8.00 -20.06
N GLY A 121 -4.93 -8.44 -19.43
CA GLY A 121 -5.82 -7.57 -18.67
C GLY A 121 -5.14 -6.89 -17.48
N ILE A 122 -4.30 -7.61 -16.73
CA ILE A 122 -3.54 -7.04 -15.60
C ILE A 122 -2.49 -6.06 -16.13
N GLN A 123 -1.78 -6.37 -17.21
CA GLN A 123 -0.82 -5.47 -17.83
C GLN A 123 -1.48 -4.15 -18.26
N ALA A 124 -2.69 -4.21 -18.81
CA ALA A 124 -3.42 -3.02 -19.26
C ALA A 124 -3.95 -2.17 -18.09
N ASN A 125 -4.48 -2.80 -17.05
CA ASN A 125 -5.16 -2.11 -15.96
C ASN A 125 -4.25 -1.77 -14.77
N ASN A 126 -3.24 -2.60 -14.52
CA ASN A 126 -2.35 -2.56 -13.36
C ASN A 126 -0.90 -2.93 -13.76
N PRO A 127 -0.26 -2.16 -14.68
CA PRO A 127 1.06 -2.51 -15.22
C PRO A 127 2.17 -2.59 -14.17
N SER A 128 2.03 -1.90 -13.03
CA SER A 128 3.04 -1.87 -11.98
C SER A 128 3.16 -3.17 -11.16
N ILE A 129 2.18 -4.08 -11.23
CA ILE A 129 2.17 -5.30 -10.41
C ILE A 129 2.42 -6.59 -11.19
N VAL A 130 2.24 -6.58 -12.51
CA VAL A 130 2.21 -7.79 -13.35
C VAL A 130 3.53 -8.57 -13.35
N ASP A 131 4.65 -7.88 -13.15
CA ASP A 131 6.00 -8.48 -13.11
C ASP A 131 6.61 -8.47 -11.70
N LEU A 132 5.84 -8.09 -10.67
CA LEU A 132 6.28 -8.19 -9.28
C LEU A 132 6.17 -9.63 -8.77
N PRO A 133 7.04 -10.04 -7.83
CA PRO A 133 6.84 -11.26 -7.05
C PRO A 133 5.48 -11.24 -6.35
N LEU A 134 4.81 -12.40 -6.24
CA LEU A 134 3.48 -12.54 -5.65
C LEU A 134 3.38 -11.89 -4.26
N LEU A 135 4.41 -12.05 -3.41
CA LEU A 135 4.43 -11.44 -2.08
C LEU A 135 4.42 -9.91 -2.15
N GLN A 136 5.19 -9.32 -3.06
CA GLN A 136 5.23 -7.88 -3.25
C GLN A 136 3.93 -7.36 -3.85
N ALA A 137 3.35 -8.07 -4.83
CA ALA A 137 2.06 -7.72 -5.41
C ALA A 137 0.94 -7.73 -4.36
N PHE A 138 0.94 -8.72 -3.45
CA PHE A 138 0.01 -8.77 -2.33
C PHE A 138 0.19 -7.54 -1.40
N GLN A 139 1.43 -7.21 -1.04
CA GLN A 139 1.73 -6.06 -0.19
C GLN A 139 1.27 -4.72 -0.80
N VAL A 140 1.46 -4.53 -2.11
CA VAL A 140 0.99 -3.34 -2.83
C VAL A 140 -0.53 -3.21 -2.78
N THR A 141 -1.26 -4.32 -2.78
CA THR A 141 -2.74 -4.33 -2.68
C THR A 141 -3.24 -4.00 -1.28
N THR A 142 -2.38 -4.10 -0.25
CA THR A 142 -2.73 -3.87 1.16
C THR A 142 -2.43 -2.47 1.67
N LYS A 143 -1.73 -1.65 0.88
CA LYS A 143 -1.33 -0.28 1.24
C LYS A 143 -2.31 0.75 0.68
#